data_AF-A0AAX2TPD3-F1
#
_entry.id   AF-A0AAX2TPD3-F1
#
_cell.length_a   1.000
_cell.length_b   1.000
_cell.length_c   1.000
_cell.angle_alpha   90.00
_cell.angle_beta   90.00
_cell.angle_gamma   90.00
#
_symmetry.space_group_name_H-M   'P 1'
#
loop_
_entity.id
_entity.type
_entity.pdbx_description
1 polymer ?
#
loop_
_entity_poly.entity_id
_entity_poly.type
_entity_poly.pdbx_seq_one_letter_code
_entity_poly.pdbx_strand_id
1 'polypeptide(L)'
;FPVPDVRVFTGRTSMGVRGIALAEADRLISLAILRHVETTSDERSAYLKMRRAVAGEATTEEPVETEGEEAAGAIQLSQERYVEMSAQEQVVLTVSVNGYGKRTSSYEYRTTGRGGKGIVAMSVNNRNGKLVASFPVEDSDQIMLVTDKGQLIRCPVDGIRIAGRSTQGV
;
A
#
# COMPACT_ATOMS: atom_id res chain seq x y z
N PHE A 1 -4.02 -6.10 -9.36
CA PHE A 1 -4.90 -6.82 -10.29
C PHE A 1 -5.51 -8.01 -9.59
N PRO A 2 -6.70 -8.49 -10.00
CA PRO A 2 -7.35 -9.65 -9.43
C PRO A 2 -6.49 -10.92 -9.55
N VAL A 3 -6.43 -11.73 -8.49
CA VAL A 3 -5.75 -13.04 -8.52
C VAL A 3 -6.31 -13.97 -9.60
N PRO A 4 -7.63 -14.02 -9.86
CA PRO A 4 -8.19 -14.85 -10.95
C PRO A 4 -7.66 -14.55 -12.35
N ASP A 5 -7.08 -13.36 -12.58
CA ASP A 5 -6.45 -13.01 -13.88
C ASP A 5 -5.08 -13.68 -14.08
N VAL A 6 -4.57 -14.36 -13.06
CA VAL A 6 -3.34 -15.15 -13.09
C VAL A 6 -3.67 -16.60 -13.37
N ARG A 7 -3.03 -17.17 -14.39
CA ARG A 7 -3.20 -18.58 -14.73
C ARG A 7 -2.70 -19.47 -13.60
N VAL A 8 -3.52 -20.44 -13.20
CA VAL A 8 -3.09 -21.52 -12.31
C VAL A 8 -2.02 -22.33 -13.04
N PHE A 9 -0.96 -22.68 -12.32
CA PHE A 9 0.10 -23.53 -12.85
C PHE A 9 -0.47 -24.92 -13.15
N THR A 10 -0.37 -25.36 -14.41
CA THR A 10 -0.92 -26.65 -14.89
C THR A 10 0.17 -27.66 -15.27
N GLY A 11 1.45 -27.26 -15.29
CA GLY A 11 2.58 -28.14 -15.56
C GLY A 11 3.83 -27.40 -16.01
N ARG A 12 4.90 -28.14 -16.30
CA ARG A 12 6.23 -27.60 -16.63
C ARG A 12 6.27 -26.71 -17.89
N THR A 13 5.28 -26.82 -18.77
CA THR A 13 5.13 -26.00 -19.98
C THR A 13 4.21 -24.79 -19.80
N SER A 14 3.65 -24.60 -18.60
CA SER A 14 2.80 -23.44 -18.31
C SER A 14 3.59 -22.15 -18.47
N MET A 15 3.17 -21.33 -19.42
CA MET A 15 3.64 -19.96 -19.55
C MET A 15 2.77 -19.05 -18.69
N GLY A 16 3.42 -18.26 -17.83
CA GLY A 16 2.76 -17.29 -16.97
C GLY A 16 2.12 -16.13 -17.74
N VAL A 17 1.61 -15.16 -17.01
CA VAL A 17 1.03 -13.94 -17.56
C VAL A 17 1.81 -12.72 -17.12
N ARG A 18 1.89 -11.68 -17.96
CA ARG A 18 2.62 -10.44 -17.62
C ARG A 18 1.91 -9.65 -16.53
N GLY A 19 2.41 -9.62 -15.30
CA GLY A 19 1.81 -8.89 -14.18
C GLY A 19 1.80 -7.35 -14.31
N ILE A 20 2.94 -6.78 -14.69
CA ILE A 20 3.20 -5.34 -14.72
C ILE A 20 4.04 -4.97 -15.95
N ALA A 21 3.94 -3.72 -16.42
CA ALA A 21 4.88 -3.14 -17.37
C ALA A 21 6.04 -2.48 -16.62
N LEU A 22 7.22 -3.09 -16.70
CA LEU A 22 8.49 -2.56 -16.17
C LEU A 22 9.24 -1.79 -17.27
N ALA A 23 9.86 -0.67 -16.92
CA ALA A 23 10.88 -0.04 -17.76
C ALA A 23 12.19 -0.85 -17.69
N GLU A 24 13.14 -0.55 -18.57
CA GLU A 24 14.38 -1.33 -18.76
C GLU A 24 15.21 -1.51 -17.48
N ALA A 25 15.27 -0.49 -16.62
CA ALA A 25 16.03 -0.51 -15.37
C ALA A 25 15.18 -0.84 -14.13
N ASP A 26 13.89 -1.14 -14.30
CA ASP A 26 13.00 -1.45 -13.20
C ASP A 26 13.10 -2.93 -12.84
N ARG A 27 12.98 -3.20 -11.54
CA ARG A 27 12.92 -4.57 -11.00
C ARG A 27 11.79 -4.68 -9.98
N LEU A 28 11.24 -5.87 -9.85
CA LEU A 28 10.31 -6.17 -8.77
C LEU A 28 11.07 -6.26 -7.45
N ILE A 29 10.63 -5.51 -6.45
CA ILE A 29 11.21 -5.52 -5.09
C ILE A 29 10.41 -6.39 -4.13
N SER A 30 9.11 -6.55 -4.37
CA SER A 30 8.22 -7.35 -3.53
C SER A 30 6.98 -7.79 -4.30
N LEU A 31 6.33 -8.82 -3.78
CA LEU A 31 5.04 -9.31 -4.23
C LEU A 31 4.26 -9.78 -3.00
N ALA A 32 3.02 -9.31 -2.87
CA ALA A 32 2.11 -9.73 -1.82
C ALA A 32 0.70 -9.87 -2.40
N ILE A 33 -0.08 -10.78 -1.83
CA ILE A 33 -1.52 -10.90 -2.08
C ILE A 33 -2.22 -10.26 -0.89
N LEU A 34 -3.06 -9.26 -1.17
CA LEU A 34 -3.89 -8.62 -0.16
C LEU A 34 -5.30 -9.23 -0.18
N ARG A 35 -5.96 -9.20 0.97
CA ARG A 35 -7.38 -9.54 1.11
C ARG A 35 -8.19 -8.55 0.28
N HIS A 36 -9.22 -9.07 -0.40
CA HIS A 36 -10.09 -8.29 -1.27
C HIS A 36 -11.47 -8.15 -0.64
N VAL A 37 -12.01 -6.93 -0.73
CA VAL A 37 -13.41 -6.62 -0.41
C VAL A 37 -13.97 -5.84 -1.59
N GLU A 38 -15.09 -6.31 -2.13
CA GLU A 38 -15.84 -5.57 -3.14
C GLU A 38 -16.29 -4.22 -2.56
N THR A 39 -15.73 -3.14 -3.10
CA THR A 39 -15.94 -1.78 -2.60
C THR A 39 -15.91 -0.77 -3.74
N THR A 40 -16.76 0.24 -3.66
CA THR A 40 -16.70 1.38 -4.59
C THR A 40 -15.55 2.33 -4.22
N SER A 41 -15.24 3.30 -5.10
CA SER A 41 -14.28 4.35 -4.75
C SER A 41 -14.77 5.18 -3.56
N ASP A 42 -16.06 5.51 -3.55
CA ASP A 42 -16.68 6.34 -2.52
C ASP A 42 -16.70 5.63 -1.15
N GLU A 43 -16.98 4.32 -1.12
CA GLU A 43 -16.91 3.52 0.10
C GLU A 43 -15.49 3.49 0.68
N ARG A 44 -14.45 3.32 -0.16
CA ARG A 44 -13.06 3.34 0.30
C ARG A 44 -12.66 4.71 0.84
N SER A 45 -13.05 5.79 0.18
CA SER A 45 -12.82 7.15 0.66
C SER A 45 -13.53 7.43 1.98
N ALA A 46 -14.79 7.01 2.12
CA ALA A 46 -15.57 7.14 3.35
C ALA A 46 -14.93 6.33 4.51
N TYR A 47 -14.50 5.10 4.23
CA TYR A 47 -13.78 4.25 5.19
C TYR A 47 -12.49 4.92 5.68
N LEU A 48 -11.62 5.36 4.76
CA LEU A 48 -10.34 5.98 5.10
C LEU A 48 -10.54 7.26 5.93
N LYS A 49 -11.56 8.06 5.62
CA LYS A 49 -11.93 9.25 6.39
C LYS A 49 -12.37 8.90 7.80
N MET A 50 -13.26 7.92 7.96
CA MET A 50 -13.75 7.47 9.26
C MET A 50 -12.62 6.85 10.10
N ARG A 51 -11.78 6.00 9.49
CA ARG A 51 -10.59 5.40 10.11
C ARG A 51 -9.64 6.45 10.69
N ARG A 52 -9.30 7.49 9.91
CA ARG A 52 -8.41 8.58 10.37
C ARG A 52 -9.01 9.33 11.56
N ALA A 53 -10.33 9.58 11.52
CA ALA A 53 -11.04 10.23 12.63
C ALA A 53 -11.03 9.38 13.91
N VAL A 54 -11.23 8.07 13.80
CA VAL A 54 -11.19 7.13 14.94
C VAL A 54 -9.78 7.00 15.51
N ALA A 55 -8.76 6.95 14.66
CA ALA A 55 -7.36 6.83 15.08
C ALA A 55 -6.77 8.11 15.69
N GLY A 56 -7.50 9.24 15.65
CA GLY A 56 -7.00 10.53 16.11
C GLY A 56 -5.87 11.09 15.23
N GLU A 57 -5.75 10.63 13.99
CA GLU A 57 -4.74 11.09 13.04
C GLU A 57 -5.10 12.52 12.57
N ALA A 58 -4.42 13.54 13.09
CA ALA A 58 -4.59 14.91 12.63
C ALA A 58 -4.05 15.07 11.19
N THR A 59 -4.89 15.54 10.28
CA THR A 59 -4.53 15.88 8.90
C THR A 59 -3.52 17.03 8.90
N THR A 60 -2.22 16.70 8.95
CA THR A 60 -1.13 17.70 8.99
C THR A 60 -0.37 17.80 7.66
N GLU A 61 -0.90 17.18 6.60
CA GLU A 61 -0.22 17.19 5.31
C GLU A 61 -1.13 17.83 4.27
N GLU A 62 -0.58 18.82 3.55
CA GLU A 62 -1.19 19.31 2.32
C GLU A 62 -1.37 18.12 1.36
N PRO A 63 -2.57 17.96 0.78
CA PRO A 63 -2.77 16.94 -0.23
C PRO A 63 -1.84 17.28 -1.40
N VAL A 64 -0.86 16.40 -1.68
CA VAL A 64 -0.24 16.40 -2.99
C VAL A 64 -1.36 16.07 -3.97
N GLU A 65 -1.72 17.03 -4.82
CA GLU A 65 -2.77 16.89 -5.83
C GLU A 65 -2.53 15.57 -6.57
N THR A 66 -3.37 14.60 -6.25
CA THR A 66 -3.34 13.31 -6.92
C THR A 66 -4.25 13.49 -8.11
N GLU A 67 -3.68 13.60 -9.32
CA GLU A 67 -4.44 13.62 -10.57
C GLU A 67 -5.42 12.43 -10.58
N GLY A 68 -6.71 12.72 -10.33
CA GLY A 68 -7.80 11.75 -10.36
C GLY A 68 -8.70 11.65 -9.12
N GLU A 69 -8.48 12.41 -8.04
CA GLU A 69 -9.47 12.51 -6.96
C GLU A 69 -10.49 13.62 -7.29
N GLU A 70 -11.44 13.29 -8.16
CA GLU A 70 -12.72 14.01 -8.21
C GLU A 70 -13.30 14.04 -6.80
N ALA A 71 -13.85 15.18 -6.39
CA ALA A 71 -14.60 15.34 -5.16
C ALA A 71 -15.80 14.38 -5.14
N ALA A 72 -15.54 13.15 -4.70
CA ALA A 72 -16.51 12.06 -4.61
C ALA A 72 -17.63 12.43 -3.65
N GLY A 73 -18.87 12.14 -4.03
CA GLY A 73 -20.05 12.35 -3.20
C GLY A 73 -19.84 11.71 -1.83
N ALA A 74 -20.07 12.49 -0.76
CA ALA A 74 -19.83 12.04 0.60
C ALA A 74 -20.90 11.01 1.03
N ILE A 75 -20.70 9.75 0.66
CA ILE A 75 -21.47 8.65 1.21
C ILE A 75 -21.07 8.46 2.68
N GLN A 76 -22.06 8.32 3.56
CA GLN A 76 -21.82 7.90 4.94
C GLN A 76 -21.77 6.38 5.00
N LEU A 77 -20.66 5.84 5.50
CA LEU A 77 -20.50 4.41 5.72
C LEU A 77 -21.30 3.99 6.96
N SER A 78 -22.08 2.92 6.87
CA SER A 78 -22.76 2.37 8.05
C SER A 78 -21.74 1.78 9.03
N GLN A 79 -22.08 1.70 10.32
CA GLN A 79 -21.20 1.12 11.33
C GLN A 79 -20.91 -0.37 11.05
N GLU A 80 -21.91 -1.12 10.59
CA GLU A 80 -21.75 -2.53 10.23
C GLU A 80 -20.76 -2.70 9.06
N ARG A 81 -20.88 -1.87 8.02
CA ARG A 81 -19.98 -1.89 6.87
C ARG A 81 -18.56 -1.45 7.25
N TYR A 82 -18.43 -0.48 8.14
CA TYR A 82 -17.13 -0.08 8.68
C TYR A 82 -16.44 -1.25 9.41
N VAL A 83 -17.18 -1.98 10.25
CA VAL A 83 -16.64 -3.14 10.99
C VAL A 83 -16.23 -4.26 10.02
N GLU A 84 -17.04 -4.55 9.01
CA GLU A 84 -16.73 -5.54 7.97
C GLU A 84 -15.43 -5.19 7.22
N MET A 85 -15.32 -3.95 6.74
CA MET A 85 -14.12 -3.47 6.05
C MET A 85 -12.91 -3.46 6.98
N SER A 86 -13.06 -3.01 8.22
CA SER A 86 -11.96 -2.99 9.19
C SER A 86 -11.40 -4.37 9.50
N ALA A 87 -12.25 -5.41 9.55
CA ALA A 87 -11.81 -6.79 9.74
C ALA A 87 -10.99 -7.37 8.56
N GLN A 88 -11.11 -6.78 7.38
CA GLN A 88 -10.43 -7.21 6.16
C GLN A 88 -9.29 -6.27 5.74
N GLU A 89 -9.18 -5.10 6.39
CA GLU A 89 -8.08 -4.17 6.17
C GLU A 89 -6.75 -4.86 6.46
N GLN A 90 -5.77 -4.61 5.59
CA GLN A 90 -4.38 -4.94 5.87
C GLN A 90 -3.56 -3.68 5.80
N VAL A 91 -2.48 -3.62 6.58
CA VAL A 91 -1.57 -2.49 6.58
C VAL A 91 -0.31 -2.89 5.81
N VAL A 92 0.06 -2.09 4.81
CA VAL A 92 1.24 -2.30 3.98
C VAL A 92 2.35 -1.38 4.45
N LEU A 93 3.44 -1.96 4.91
CA LEU A 93 4.68 -1.24 5.17
C LEU A 93 5.44 -1.05 3.87
N THR A 94 5.89 0.17 3.59
CA THR A 94 6.77 0.48 2.45
C THR A 94 8.02 1.20 2.94
N VAL A 95 9.18 0.73 2.48
CA VAL A 95 10.51 1.19 2.94
C VAL A 95 11.38 1.59 1.75
N SER A 96 12.11 2.71 1.89
CA SER A 96 13.07 3.21 0.90
C SER A 96 14.53 2.92 1.28
N VAL A 97 15.43 3.07 0.31
CA VAL A 97 16.87 2.80 0.47
C VAL A 97 17.54 3.68 1.52
N ASN A 98 17.04 4.91 1.75
CA ASN A 98 17.56 5.80 2.78
C ASN A 98 16.83 5.66 4.13
N GLY A 99 16.07 4.57 4.32
CA GLY A 99 15.44 4.24 5.60
C GLY A 99 14.12 4.93 5.88
N TYR A 100 13.50 5.59 4.90
CA TYR A 100 12.16 6.18 5.09
C TYR A 100 11.12 5.09 5.03
N GLY A 101 10.20 5.11 5.98
CA GLY A 101 9.15 4.11 6.12
C GLY A 101 7.77 4.74 6.27
N LYS A 102 6.75 4.05 5.78
CA LYS A 102 5.37 4.32 6.17
C LYS A 102 4.49 3.09 6.09
N ARG A 103 3.43 3.12 6.88
CA ARG A 103 2.33 2.18 6.83
C ARG A 103 1.16 2.79 6.06
N THR A 104 0.54 2.03 5.17
CA THR A 104 -0.58 2.50 4.35
C THR A 104 -1.67 1.44 4.32
N SER A 105 -2.93 1.86 4.47
CA SER A 105 -4.10 0.98 4.38
C SER A 105 -4.14 0.24 3.03
N SER A 106 -4.57 -1.02 3.02
CA SER A 106 -4.80 -1.77 1.78
C SER A 106 -5.85 -1.11 0.88
N TYR A 107 -6.81 -0.38 1.45
CA TYR A 107 -7.87 0.30 0.69
C TYR A 107 -7.40 1.51 -0.14
N GLU A 108 -6.20 2.01 0.16
CA GLU A 108 -5.48 2.98 -0.66
C GLU A 108 -5.01 2.35 -1.98
N TYR A 109 -4.92 1.01 -2.07
CA TYR A 109 -4.47 0.30 -3.27
C TYR A 109 -5.63 -0.28 -4.07
N ARG A 110 -6.27 0.57 -4.90
CA ARG A 110 -7.36 0.11 -5.77
C ARG A 110 -6.91 -1.00 -6.71
N THR A 111 -7.81 -1.94 -7.00
CA THR A 111 -7.57 -2.95 -8.02
C THR A 111 -7.43 -2.29 -9.39
N THR A 112 -6.27 -2.45 -10.02
CA THR A 112 -6.01 -2.07 -11.41
C THR A 112 -5.92 -3.31 -12.30
N GLY A 113 -6.08 -3.12 -13.61
CA GLY A 113 -5.79 -4.16 -14.60
C GLY A 113 -4.33 -4.62 -14.58
N ARG A 114 -4.10 -5.80 -15.14
CA ARG A 114 -2.77 -6.42 -15.29
C ARG A 114 -2.01 -5.83 -16.49
N GLY A 115 -0.68 -5.79 -16.41
CA GLY A 115 0.18 -5.38 -17.54
C GLY A 115 0.34 -3.87 -17.74
N GLY A 116 -0.33 -3.04 -16.92
CA GLY A 116 -0.07 -1.60 -16.83
C GLY A 116 1.07 -1.27 -15.86
N LYS A 117 1.23 0.02 -15.53
CA LYS A 117 2.22 0.50 -14.53
C LYS A 117 1.74 0.39 -13.07
N GLY A 118 0.45 0.15 -12.84
CA GLY A 118 -0.14 0.15 -11.51
C GLY A 118 -0.36 1.57 -10.95
N ILE A 119 -0.25 1.71 -9.64
CA ILE A 119 -0.44 2.96 -8.88
C ILE A 119 0.80 3.25 -8.04
N VAL A 120 1.06 4.54 -7.79
CA VAL A 120 2.22 4.98 -7.00
C VAL A 120 2.07 4.54 -5.55
N ALA A 121 3.12 3.98 -4.94
CA ALA A 121 3.09 3.53 -3.54
C ALA A 121 3.71 4.54 -2.54
N MET A 122 4.64 5.36 -3.00
CA MET A 122 5.34 6.39 -2.24
C MET A 122 5.89 7.44 -3.21
N SER A 123 5.81 8.73 -2.86
CA SER A 123 6.53 9.75 -3.61
C SER A 123 8.02 9.65 -3.30
N VAL A 124 8.83 9.39 -4.33
CA VAL A 124 10.27 9.20 -4.22
C VAL A 124 11.00 10.46 -4.68
N ASN A 125 11.98 10.89 -3.92
CA ASN A 125 12.85 12.02 -4.21
C ASN A 125 14.30 11.70 -3.80
N ASN A 126 15.20 12.68 -3.92
CA ASN A 126 16.62 12.50 -3.55
C ASN A 126 16.83 12.24 -2.05
N ARG A 127 15.88 12.65 -1.19
CA ARG A 127 15.96 12.51 0.26
C ARG A 127 15.66 11.07 0.69
N ASN A 128 14.57 10.48 0.21
CA ASN A 128 14.19 9.10 0.58
C ASN A 128 14.77 8.03 -0.34
N GLY A 129 15.01 8.34 -1.62
CA GLY A 129 15.53 7.38 -2.59
C GLY A 129 14.53 6.27 -2.96
N LYS A 130 14.99 5.34 -3.81
CA LYS A 130 14.14 4.27 -4.37
C LYS A 130 13.57 3.37 -3.28
N LEU A 131 12.38 2.83 -3.52
CA LEU A 131 11.78 1.79 -2.69
C LEU A 131 12.61 0.51 -2.74
N VAL A 132 12.75 -0.15 -1.59
CA VAL A 132 13.51 -1.40 -1.43
C VAL A 132 12.66 -2.55 -0.91
N ALA A 133 11.56 -2.27 -0.20
CA ALA A 133 10.63 -3.30 0.25
C ALA A 133 9.20 -2.75 0.40
N SER A 134 8.20 -3.59 0.17
CA SER A 134 6.80 -3.29 0.45
C SER A 134 6.01 -4.58 0.73
N PHE A 135 5.45 -4.74 1.94
CA PHE A 135 4.80 -5.98 2.36
C PHE A 135 3.75 -5.71 3.47
N PRO A 136 2.73 -6.57 3.60
CA PRO A 136 1.76 -6.47 4.69
C PRO A 136 2.42 -6.75 6.04
N VAL A 137 1.97 -6.03 7.06
CA VAL A 137 2.42 -6.13 8.45
C VAL A 137 1.23 -6.03 9.40
N GLU A 138 1.37 -6.65 10.57
CA GLU A 138 0.46 -6.51 11.70
C GLU A 138 1.06 -5.55 12.75
N ASP A 139 0.24 -4.97 13.62
CA ASP A 139 0.72 -3.99 14.62
C ASP A 139 1.72 -4.58 15.63
N SER A 140 1.62 -5.88 15.90
CA SER A 140 2.55 -6.59 16.79
C SER A 140 3.88 -6.96 16.13
N ASP A 141 4.01 -6.77 14.82
CA ASP A 141 5.22 -7.14 14.09
C ASP A 141 6.40 -6.25 14.44
N GLN A 142 7.59 -6.80 14.20
CA GLN A 142 8.82 -6.04 14.21
C GLN A 142 9.60 -6.33 12.93
N ILE A 143 10.30 -5.31 12.44
CA ILE A 143 11.15 -5.44 11.26
C ILE A 143 12.62 -5.36 11.65
N MET A 144 13.46 -5.95 10.81
CA MET A 144 14.91 -5.79 10.87
C MET A 144 15.40 -5.14 9.58
N LEU A 145 16.25 -4.12 9.74
CA LEU A 145 16.96 -3.46 8.67
C LEU A 145 18.43 -3.84 8.78
N VAL A 146 19.08 -4.03 7.62
CA VAL A 146 20.51 -4.27 7.53
C VAL A 146 21.14 -3.24 6.60
N THR A 147 22.17 -2.56 7.06
CA THR A 147 22.95 -1.62 6.24
C THR A 147 24.02 -2.36 5.44
N ASP A 148 24.57 -1.73 4.41
CA ASP A 148 25.76 -2.22 3.68
C ASP A 148 27.00 -2.40 4.57
N LYS A 149 27.09 -1.66 5.68
CA LYS A 149 28.10 -1.82 6.73
C LYS A 149 27.83 -2.97 7.72
N GLY A 150 26.78 -3.76 7.50
CA GLY A 150 26.41 -4.88 8.36
C GLY A 150 25.77 -4.49 9.70
N GLN A 151 25.28 -3.26 9.85
CA GLN A 151 24.56 -2.84 11.06
C GLN A 151 23.12 -3.36 11.02
N LEU A 152 22.68 -3.96 12.12
CA LEU A 152 21.31 -4.44 12.29
C LEU A 152 20.52 -3.48 13.16
N ILE A 153 19.35 -3.08 12.67
CA ILE A 153 18.40 -2.23 13.40
C ILE A 153 17.08 -3.00 13.50
N ARG A 154 16.57 -3.17 14.72
CA ARG A 154 15.26 -3.77 14.97
C ARG A 154 14.29 -2.66 15.34
N CYS A 155 13.14 -2.61 14.66
CA CYS A 155 12.15 -1.56 14.83
C CYS A 155 10.74 -2.16 14.98
N PRO A 156 10.01 -1.82 16.05
CA PRO A 156 8.58 -2.10 16.15
C PRO A 156 7.78 -1.42 15.03
N VAL A 157 6.86 -2.16 14.41
CA VAL A 157 6.04 -1.64 13.31
C VAL A 157 5.03 -0.60 13.80
N ASP A 158 4.52 -0.75 15.02
CA ASP A 158 3.56 0.16 15.66
C ASP A 158 4.05 1.63 15.73
N GLY A 159 5.35 1.86 15.85
CA GLY A 159 5.97 3.17 15.88
C GLY A 159 6.14 3.83 14.50
N ILE A 160 5.93 3.09 13.40
CA ILE A 160 6.06 3.63 12.04
C ILE A 160 4.79 4.39 11.67
N ARG A 161 4.90 5.60 11.14
CA ARG A 161 3.73 6.43 10.84
C ARG A 161 2.80 5.79 9.81
N ILE A 162 1.49 5.91 10.04
CA ILE A 162 0.46 5.61 9.05
C ILE A 162 0.22 6.86 8.19
N ALA A 163 0.26 6.70 6.87
CA ALA A 163 0.07 7.79 5.92
C ALA A 163 -0.42 7.26 4.55
N GLY A 164 -1.03 8.15 3.76
CA GLY A 164 -1.54 7.81 2.42
C GLY A 164 -0.43 7.45 1.42
N ARG A 165 -0.78 6.87 0.26
CA ARG A 165 0.21 6.32 -0.69
C ARG A 165 1.13 7.40 -1.30
N SER A 166 0.68 8.63 -1.49
CA SER A 166 1.47 9.65 -2.19
C SER A 166 2.48 10.37 -1.28
N THR A 167 2.45 10.13 0.03
CA THR A 167 3.38 10.75 0.99
C THR A 167 4.80 10.16 0.88
N GLN A 168 5.79 10.83 1.46
CA GLN A 168 7.22 10.46 1.34
C GLN A 168 7.71 9.44 2.39
N GLY A 169 6.90 9.18 3.41
CA GLY A 169 7.33 8.44 4.61
C GLY A 169 8.14 9.30 5.59
N VAL A 170 8.50 8.70 6.73
CA VAL A 170 9.30 9.32 7.80
C VAL A 170 10.56 8.53 8.08
#